data_AF-A0A6I1KEJ9-F1
#
_entry.id   AF-A0A6I1KEJ9-F1
#
_cell.length_a   1.000
_cell.length_b   1.000
_cell.length_c   1.000
_cell.angle_alpha   90.00
_cell.angle_beta   90.00
_cell.angle_gamma   90.00
#
_symmetry.space_group_name_H-M   'P 1'
#
loop_
_entity.id
_entity.type
_entity.pdbx_description
1 polymer ?
#
loop_
_entity_poly.entity_id
_entity_poly.type
_entity_poly.pdbx_seq_one_letter_code
_entity_poly.pdbx_strand_id
1 'polypeptide(L)' 'MVLFYDPKDASDLARVEAVLKKGGIEYFLRREPEAGIGPMQVHVAEEDMPKAEKLVRLEACRK' A
#
# COMPACT_ATOMS: atom_id res chain seq x y z
N MET A 1 -7.36 10.92 1.90
CA MET A 1 -6.29 9.91 1.72
C MET A 1 -6.02 9.28 3.06
N VAL A 2 -6.15 7.96 3.17
CA VAL A 2 -6.06 7.18 4.42
C VAL A 2 -4.83 6.28 4.39
N LEU A 3 -4.22 6.03 5.55
CA LEU A 3 -3.08 5.12 5.67
C LEU A 3 -3.55 3.69 5.36
N PHE A 4 -2.99 3.11 4.30
CA PHE A 4 -3.31 1.75 3.85
C PHE A 4 -2.29 0.74 4.36
N TYR A 5 -1.00 1.08 4.22
CA TYR A 5 0.07 0.15 4.54
C TYR A 5 1.33 0.89 4.99
N ASP A 6 2.01 0.32 5.97
CA ASP A 6 3.31 0.79 6.46
C ASP A 6 4.40 -0.22 6.06
N PRO A 7 5.00 -0.08 4.87
CA PRO A 7 6.09 -0.94 4.46
C PRO A 7 7.34 -0.69 5.32
N LYS A 8 7.79 -1.75 6.00
CA LYS A 8 9.07 -1.75 6.73
C LYS A 8 10.29 -1.71 5.82
N ASP A 9 10.16 -2.25 4.60
CA ASP A 9 11.25 -2.40 3.64
C ASP A 9 10.84 -2.01 2.23
N ALA A 10 11.84 -1.61 1.42
CA ALA A 10 11.62 -1.24 0.02
C ALA A 10 11.03 -2.38 -0.84
N SER A 11 11.30 -3.64 -0.47
CA SER A 11 10.75 -4.82 -1.16
C SER A 11 9.24 -4.97 -0.93
N ASP A 12 8.78 -4.68 0.29
CA ASP A 12 7.35 -4.71 0.63
C ASP A 12 6.60 -3.55 -0.03
N LEU A 13 7.21 -2.36 -0.03
CA LEU A 13 6.73 -1.21 -0.79
C LEU A 13 6.54 -1.58 -2.26
N ALA A 14 7.57 -2.13 -2.91
CA ALA A 14 7.51 -2.49 -4.34
C ALA A 14 6.41 -3.52 -4.66
N ARG A 15 6.16 -4.48 -3.75
CA ARG A 15 5.04 -5.43 -3.89
C ARG A 15 3.69 -4.73 -3.84
N VAL A 16 3.49 -3.89 -2.83
CA VAL A 16 2.23 -3.17 -2.62
C VAL A 16 1.98 -2.20 -3.78
N GLU A 17 3.01 -1.48 -4.25
CA GLU A 17 2.94 -0.63 -5.44
C GLU A 17 2.56 -1.41 -6.69
N ALA A 18 3.13 -2.60 -6.90
CA ALA A 18 2.79 -3.45 -8.04
C ALA A 18 1.32 -3.90 -8.01
N VAL A 19 0.81 -4.27 -6.83
CA VAL A 19 -0.60 -4.65 -6.62
C VAL A 19 -1.52 -3.46 -6.91
N LEU A 20 -1.21 -2.29 -6.36
CA LEU A 20 -1.99 -1.07 -6.52
C LEU A 20 -2.01 -0.58 -7.98
N LYS A 21 -0.84 -0.57 -8.65
CA LYS A 21 -0.75 -0.25 -10.09
C LYS A 21 -1.55 -1.21 -10.95
N LYS A 22 -1.45 -2.51 -10.68
CA LYS A 22 -2.20 -3.55 -11.40
C LYS A 22 -3.72 -3.42 -11.17
N GLY A 23 -4.11 -2.94 -10.00
CA GLY A 23 -5.48 -2.59 -9.66
C GLY A 23 -5.99 -1.27 -10.27
N GLY A 24 -5.11 -0.47 -10.85
CA GLY A 24 -5.43 0.90 -11.30
C GLY A 24 -5.79 1.82 -10.14
N ILE A 25 -5.23 1.59 -8.96
CA ILE A 25 -5.50 2.36 -7.74
C ILE A 25 -4.41 3.41 -7.59
N GLU A 26 -4.83 4.67 -7.43
CA GLU A 26 -3.91 5.76 -7.12
C GLU A 26 -3.47 5.67 -5.65
N TYR A 27 -2.16 5.75 -5.43
CA TYR A 27 -1.55 5.69 -4.12
C TYR A 27 -0.55 6.83 -3.95
N PHE A 28 -0.36 7.23 -2.69
CA PHE A 28 0.53 8.30 -2.30
C PHE A 28 1.54 7.78 -1.29
N LEU A 29 2.82 8.07 -1.54
CA LEU A 29 3.89 7.73 -0.62
C LEU A 29 4.22 8.95 0.22
N ARG A 30 3.98 8.86 1.53
CA ARG A 30 4.44 9.87 2.49
C ARG A 30 5.69 9.38 3.21
N ARG A 31 6.69 10.26 3.28
CA ARG A 31 7.90 10.06 4.08
C ARG A 31 7.72 10.86 5.36
N GLU A 32 6.91 10.37 6.29
CA GLU A 32 6.79 10.96 7.62
C GLU A 32 7.60 10.10 8.60
N PRO A 33 8.81 10.53 8.99
CA PRO A 33 9.59 9.84 10.01
C PRO A 33 9.05 10.24 11.38
N GLU A 34 7.88 9.73 11.76
CA GLU A 34 7.44 9.79 13.14
C GLU A 34 7.90 8.52 13.86
N ALA A 35 8.92 8.70 14.70
CA ALA A 35 9.31 7.83 15.82
C ALA A 35 9.05 6.31 15.65
N GLY A 36 9.89 5.63 14.86
CA GLY A 36 10.07 4.17 14.95
C GLY A 36 9.14 3.31 14.08
N ILE A 37 8.36 3.93 13.20
CA ILE A 37 7.57 3.27 12.15
C ILE A 37 8.25 3.57 10.80
N GLY A 38 8.13 2.67 9.81
CA GLY A 38 9.02 2.60 8.64
C GLY A 38 9.16 3.90 7.82
N PRO A 39 10.21 4.03 6.99
CA PRO A 39 10.55 5.28 6.30
C PRO A 39 9.52 5.73 5.24
N MET A 40 8.53 4.91 4.92
CA MET A 40 7.54 5.17 3.88
C MET A 40 6.17 4.66 4.30
N GLN A 41 5.16 5.51 4.18
CA GLN A 41 3.76 5.21 4.40
C GLN A 41 3.00 5.25 3.09
N VAL A 42 2.23 4.20 2.80
CA VAL A 42 1.35 4.09 1.63
C VAL A 42 -0.03 4.57 2.01
N HIS A 43 -0.47 5.66 1.40
CA HIS A 43 -1.82 6.20 1.54
C HIS A 43 -2.62 5.95 0.27
N VAL A 44 -3.90 5.63 0.41
CA VAL A 44 -4.84 5.45 -0.72
C VAL A 44 -6.07 6.34 -0.53
N ALA A 45 -6.88 6.51 -1.57
CA ALA A 45 -8.19 7.12 -1.41
C ALA A 45 -9.09 6.23 -0.56
N GLU A 46 -9.92 6.82 0.29
CA GLU A 46 -10.85 6.06 1.14
C GLU A 46 -11.83 5.22 0.30
N GLU A 47 -12.18 5.70 -0.90
CA GLU A 47 -13.01 4.97 -1.87
C GLU A 47 -12.31 3.72 -2.42
N ASP A 48 -10.98 3.76 -2.55
CA ASP A 48 -10.17 2.65 -3.09
C ASP A 48 -9.70 1.66 -2.02
N MET A 49 -9.80 1.98 -0.72
CA MET A 49 -9.51 1.07 0.40
C MET A 49 -10.09 -0.34 0.20
N PRO A 50 -11.42 -0.53 -0.01
CA PRO A 50 -11.98 -1.87 -0.15
C PRO A 50 -11.48 -2.59 -1.41
N LYS A 51 -11.11 -1.84 -2.45
CA LYS A 51 -10.59 -2.37 -3.70
C LYS A 51 -9.14 -2.82 -3.54
N ALA A 52 -8.31 -2.01 -2.88
CA ALA A 52 -6.92 -2.29 -2.54
C ALA A 52 -6.81 -3.52 -1.63
N GLU A 53 -7.63 -3.58 -0.56
CA GLU A 53 -7.65 -4.72 0.36
C GLU A 53 -8.04 -6.01 -0.37
N LYS A 54 -9.07 -5.95 -1.22
CA LYS A 54 -9.50 -7.08 -2.04
C LYS A 54 -8.40 -7.54 -2.99
N LEU A 55 -7.70 -6.62 -3.65
CA LEU A 55 -6.59 -6.92 -4.57
C LEU A 55 -5.41 -7.57 -3.86
N VAL A 56 -4.96 -7.01 -2.74
CA VAL A 56 -3.88 -7.58 -1.93
C VAL A 56 -4.26 -8.99 -1.47
N ARG A 57 -5.50 -9.18 -1.00
CA ARG A 57 -6.01 -10.51 -0.59
C ARG A 57 -6.08 -11.50 -1.75
N LEU A 58 -6.42 -11.04 -2.95
CA LEU A 58 -6.50 -11.88 -4.15
C LEU A 58 -5.11 -12.27 -4.65
N GLU A 59 -4.12 -11.36 -4.61
CA GLU A 59 -2.72 -11.66 -4.95
C GLU A 59 -2.08 -12.59 -3.92
N ALA A 60 -2.44 -12.50 -2.63
CA ALA A 60 -1.98 -13.43 -1.61
C ALA A 60 -2.53 -14.86 -1.81
N CYS A 61 -3.73 -14.99 -2.40
CA CYS A 61 -4.40 -16.28 -2.63
C CYS A 61 -4.00 -16.95 -3.96
N ARG A 62 -3.26 -16.27 -4.84
CA ARG A 62 -2.80 -16.83 -6.13
C ARG A 62 -1.51 -17.64 -5.99
N LYS A 63 -1.47 -18.55 -5.01
CA LYS A 63 -0.40 -19.53 -4.81
C LYS A 63 -0.96 -20.93 -4.67
#